data_AF-A0A7G1KN00-F1
#
_entry.id   AF-A0A7G1KN00-F1
#
_cell.length_a   1.000
_cell.length_b   1.000
_cell.length_c   1.000
_cell.angle_alpha   90.00
_cell.angle_beta   90.00
_cell.angle_gamma   90.00
#
_symmetry.space_group_name_H-M   'P 1'
#
loop_
_entity.id
_entity.type
_entity.pdbx_description
1 polymer ?
#
loop_
_entity_poly.entity_id
_entity_poly.type
_entity_poly.pdbx_seq_one_letter_code
_entity_poly.pdbx_strand_id
1 'polypeptide(L)'
;MDDPDRGAVRQRTRALAELSELRTMLGRLPRDDPGYDELAVRKEIAAAEALNLGIAAVTVQRIGLFDDLEMRRVRGEAAEFRDYDADLAQEY
;
A
#
# COMPACT_ATOMS: atom_id res chain seq x y z
N MET A 1 19.98 21.22 8.39
CA MET A 1 20.06 19.81 7.99
C MET A 1 18.72 19.20 8.30
N ASP A 2 17.93 18.85 7.28
CA ASP A 2 16.76 17.99 7.47
C ASP A 2 17.24 16.59 7.82
N ASP A 3 16.70 16.05 8.90
CA ASP A 3 17.01 14.71 9.38
C ASP A 3 16.34 13.69 8.44
N PRO A 4 17.09 12.90 7.66
CA PRO A 4 16.51 11.99 6.66
C PRO A 4 15.54 10.98 7.30
N ASP A 5 15.75 10.64 8.58
CA ASP A 5 14.83 9.77 9.33
C ASP A 5 13.46 10.41 9.57
N ARG A 6 13.37 11.74 9.75
CA ARG A 6 12.08 12.45 9.87
C ARG A 6 11.30 12.46 8.57
N GLY A 7 11.97 12.40 7.41
CA GLY A 7 11.34 12.28 6.11
C GLY A 7 10.69 10.90 5.94
N ALA A 8 11.48 9.85 6.18
CA ALA A 8 11.02 8.47 6.06
C ALA A 8 9.88 8.14 7.03
N VAL A 9 9.95 8.59 8.29
CA VAL A 9 8.89 8.38 9.28
C VAL A 9 7.58 9.06 8.86
N ARG A 10 7.65 10.26 8.27
CA ARG A 10 6.46 10.96 7.76
C ARG A 10 5.83 10.25 6.57
N GLN A 11 6.65 9.75 5.64
CA GLN A 11 6.16 8.95 4.52
C GLN A 11 5.47 7.66 4.99
N ARG A 12 6.09 6.92 5.90
CA ARG A 12 5.47 5.70 6.47
C ARG A 12 4.16 6.00 7.19
N THR A 13 4.12 7.08 7.98
CA THR A 13 2.90 7.50 8.68
C THR A 13 1.78 7.84 7.68
N ARG A 14 2.11 8.54 6.59
CA ARG A 14 1.15 8.89 5.54
C ARG A 14 0.60 7.64 4.84
N ALA A 15 1.47 6.71 4.46
CA ALA A 15 1.05 5.47 3.81
C ALA A 15 0.10 4.64 4.70
N LEU A 16 0.38 4.58 6.01
CA LEU A 16 -0.53 3.91 6.95
C LEU A 16 -1.88 4.62 7.09
N ALA A 17 -1.89 5.96 7.10
CA ALA A 17 -3.12 6.73 7.17
C ALA A 17 -3.98 6.52 5.92
N GLU A 18 -3.37 6.56 4.74
CA GLU A 18 -4.03 6.32 3.45
C GLU A 18 -4.60 4.90 3.36
N LEU A 19 -3.82 3.88 3.72
CA LEU A 19 -4.31 2.49 3.75
C LEU A 19 -5.52 2.33 4.70
N SER A 20 -5.46 2.96 5.88
CA SER A 20 -6.57 2.94 6.84
C SER A 20 -7.82 3.66 6.32
N GLU A 21 -7.65 4.78 5.61
CA GLU A 21 -8.73 5.54 4.99
C GLU A 21 -9.42 4.70 3.91
N LEU A 22 -8.65 4.15 2.97
CA LEU A 22 -9.16 3.30 1.88
C LEU A 22 -9.91 2.08 2.42
N ARG A 23 -9.35 1.40 3.42
CA ARG A 23 -10.03 0.29 4.10
C ARG A 23 -11.34 0.72 4.75
N THR A 24 -11.39 1.92 5.33
CA THR A 24 -12.60 2.45 5.97
C THR A 24 -13.66 2.83 4.95
N MET A 25 -13.27 3.43 3.83
CA MET A 25 -14.17 3.76 2.72
C MET A 25 -14.76 2.49 2.11
N LEU A 26 -13.92 1.50 1.82
CA LEU A 26 -14.35 0.21 1.28
C LEU A 26 -15.33 -0.52 2.20
N GLY A 27 -15.12 -0.45 3.53
CA GLY A 27 -16.01 -1.02 4.52
C GLY A 27 -17.39 -0.34 4.63
N ARG A 28 -17.59 0.82 4.00
CA ARG A 28 -18.87 1.54 3.95
C ARG A 28 -19.64 1.31 2.65
N LEU A 29 -19.01 0.70 1.65
CA LEU A 29 -19.61 0.46 0.35
C LEU A 29 -20.16 -0.97 0.27
N PRO A 30 -21.36 -1.16 -0.34
CA PRO A 30 -21.81 -2.47 -0.77
C PRO A 30 -20.80 -3.09 -1.75
N ARG A 31 -20.67 -4.42 -1.75
CA ARG A 31 -19.73 -5.12 -2.64
C ARG A 31 -20.13 -5.08 -4.12
N ASP A 32 -21.40 -4.84 -4.37
CA ASP A 32 -22.02 -4.68 -5.69
C ASP A 32 -21.99 -3.24 -6.19
N ASP A 33 -21.46 -2.30 -5.39
CA ASP A 33 -21.26 -0.92 -5.82
C ASP A 33 -20.11 -0.85 -6.85
N PRO A 34 -20.30 -0.17 -8.01
CA PRO A 34 -19.25 -0.02 -9.02
C PRO A 34 -17.95 0.60 -8.50
N GLY A 35 -18.03 1.45 -7.46
CA GLY A 35 -16.86 2.07 -6.83
C GLY A 35 -16.12 1.15 -5.86
N TYR A 36 -16.69 -0.02 -5.52
CA TYR A 36 -16.06 -0.98 -4.62
C TYR A 36 -14.77 -1.55 -5.21
N ASP A 37 -14.81 -2.00 -6.46
CA ASP A 37 -13.65 -2.62 -7.12
C ASP A 37 -12.50 -1.63 -7.29
N GLU A 38 -12.81 -0.38 -7.68
CA GLU A 38 -11.80 0.67 -7.79
C GLU A 38 -11.13 0.96 -6.44
N LEU A 39 -11.91 1.07 -5.36
CA LEU A 39 -11.36 1.29 -4.03
C LEU A 39 -10.59 0.07 -3.49
N ALA A 40 -11.00 -1.15 -3.85
CA ALA A 40 -10.28 -2.37 -3.49
C ALA A 40 -8.90 -2.39 -4.16
N VAL A 41 -8.80 -2.06 -5.45
CA VAL A 41 -7.53 -1.94 -6.18
C VAL A 41 -6.65 -0.85 -5.55
N ARG A 42 -7.21 0.33 -5.27
CA ARG A 42 -6.45 1.41 -4.61
C ARG A 42 -5.93 1.00 -3.23
N LYS A 43 -6.72 0.24 -2.46
CA LYS A 43 -6.30 -0.32 -1.16
C LYS A 43 -5.11 -1.28 -1.34
N GLU A 44 -5.14 -2.15 -2.35
CA GLU A 44 -4.04 -3.07 -2.66
C GLU A 44 -2.76 -2.32 -3.06
N ILE A 45 -2.86 -1.28 -3.91
CA ILE A 45 -1.73 -0.43 -4.31
C ILE A 45 -1.13 0.30 -3.09
N ALA A 46 -1.95 0.96 -2.28
CA ALA A 46 -1.47 1.65 -1.07
C ALA A 46 -0.78 0.70 -0.08
N ALA A 47 -1.23 -0.56 -0.03
CA ALA A 47 -0.59 -1.60 0.78
C ALA A 47 0.77 -2.00 0.21
N ALA A 48 0.90 -2.12 -1.12
CA ALA A 48 2.15 -2.43 -1.79
C ALA A 48 3.19 -1.31 -1.59
N GLU A 49 2.79 -0.05 -1.74
CA GLU A 49 3.63 1.11 -1.44
C GLU A 49 4.09 1.12 0.02
N ALA A 50 3.19 0.82 0.97
CA ALA A 50 3.55 0.73 2.38
C ALA A 50 4.64 -0.33 2.63
N LEU A 51 4.58 -1.48 1.96
CA LEU A 51 5.64 -2.50 2.03
C LEU A 51 6.97 -1.96 1.48
N ASN A 52 6.94 -1.26 0.34
CA ASN A 52 8.13 -0.69 -0.28
C ASN A 52 8.76 0.43 0.57
N LEU A 53 7.97 1.14 1.37
CA LEU A 53 8.45 2.09 2.39
C LEU A 53 9.04 1.42 3.65
N GLY A 54 9.10 0.09 3.68
CA GLY A 54 9.67 -0.71 4.75
C GLY A 54 8.73 -0.95 5.93
N ILE A 55 7.42 -0.76 5.75
CA ILE A 55 6.45 -1.09 6.79
C ILE A 55 6.31 -2.61 6.87
N ALA A 56 6.31 -3.15 8.09
CA ALA A 56 6.19 -4.59 8.30
C ALA A 56 4.89 -5.15 7.71
N ALA A 57 4.98 -6.28 7.01
CA ALA A 57 3.83 -6.91 6.36
C ALA A 57 2.68 -7.24 7.32
N VAL A 58 2.98 -7.61 8.56
CA VAL A 58 1.96 -7.85 9.61
C VAL A 58 1.16 -6.58 9.94
N THR A 59 1.81 -5.41 9.88
CA THR A 59 1.16 -4.11 10.13
C THR A 59 0.25 -3.75 8.96
N VAL A 60 0.75 -3.90 7.72
CA VAL A 60 -0.04 -3.69 6.49
C VAL A 60 -1.25 -4.62 6.47
N GLN A 61 -1.06 -5.92 6.77
CA GLN A 61 -2.12 -6.91 6.84
C GLN A 61 -3.21 -6.52 7.84
N ARG A 62 -2.80 -6.10 9.06
CA ARG A 62 -3.75 -5.70 10.12
C ARG A 62 -4.52 -4.43 9.79
N ILE A 63 -3.89 -3.43 9.19
CA ILE A 63 -4.55 -2.16 8.88
C ILE A 63 -5.48 -2.30 7.67
N GLY A 64 -5.02 -2.98 6.62
CA GLY A 64 -5.81 -3.23 5.41
C GLY A 64 -6.86 -4.34 5.54
N LEU A 65 -6.85 -5.08 6.67
CA LEU A 65 -7.64 -6.30 6.91
C LEU A 65 -7.53 -7.32 5.78
N PHE A 66 -6.30 -7.56 5.32
CA PHE A 66 -6.05 -8.50 4.25
C PHE A 66 -6.02 -9.94 4.78
N ASP A 67 -6.68 -10.84 4.07
CA ASP A 67 -6.44 -12.27 4.23
C ASP A 67 -5.11 -12.71 3.60
N ASP A 68 -4.76 -13.98 3.74
CA ASP A 68 -3.49 -14.51 3.24
C ASP A 68 -3.39 -14.50 1.71
N LEU A 69 -4.52 -14.59 0.99
CA LEU A 69 -4.55 -14.56 -0.46
C LEU A 69 -4.38 -13.13 -0.97
N GLU A 70 -5.10 -12.18 -0.38
CA GLU A 70 -4.94 -10.75 -0.65
C GLU A 70 -3.51 -10.30 -0.36
N MET A 71 -2.91 -10.74 0.76
CA MET A 71 -1.52 -10.42 1.07
C MET A 71 -0.51 -10.99 0.05
N ARG A 72 -0.83 -12.09 -0.63
CA ARG A 72 0.01 -12.58 -1.74
C ARG A 72 -0.05 -11.64 -2.93
N ARG A 73 -1.24 -11.12 -3.27
CA ARG A 73 -1.41 -10.13 -4.34
C ARG A 73 -0.65 -8.85 -4.03
N VAL A 74 -0.84 -8.28 -2.83
CA VAL A 74 -0.14 -7.08 -2.36
C VAL A 74 1.39 -7.23 -2.44
N ARG A 75 1.93 -8.41 -2.12
CA ARG A 75 3.38 -8.68 -2.24
C ARG A 75 3.84 -8.79 -3.69
N GLY A 76 2.99 -9.28 -4.59
CA GLY A 76 3.24 -9.30 -6.03
C GLY A 76 3.34 -7.88 -6.56
N GLU A 77 2.32 -7.06 -6.32
CA GLU A 77 2.30 -5.63 -6.68
C GLU A 77 3.53 -4.88 -6.14
N ALA A 78 3.90 -5.11 -4.88
CA ALA A 78 5.09 -4.50 -4.29
C ALA A 78 6.41 -4.93 -4.96
N ALA A 79 6.46 -6.13 -5.55
CA ALA A 79 7.60 -6.56 -6.35
C ALA A 79 7.61 -5.86 -7.71
N GLU A 80 6.46 -5.78 -8.39
CA GLU A 80 6.34 -5.10 -9.70
C GLU A 80 6.73 -3.62 -9.61
N PHE A 81 6.32 -2.89 -8.56
CA PHE A 81 6.76 -1.51 -8.35
C PHE A 81 8.28 -1.38 -8.17
N ARG A 82 8.93 -2.34 -7.49
CA ARG A 82 10.38 -2.31 -7.29
C ARG A 82 11.14 -2.60 -8.58
N ASP A 83 10.61 -3.51 -9.39
CA ASP A 83 11.20 -3.83 -10.69
C ASP A 83 11.06 -2.63 -11.65
N TYR A 84 9.91 -1.96 -11.66
CA TYR A 84 9.70 -0.73 -12.44
C TYR A 84 10.65 0.41 -12.02
N ASP A 85 10.82 0.64 -10.73
CA ASP A 85 11.79 1.64 -10.22
C ASP A 85 13.24 1.27 -10.58
N ALA A 86 13.59 -0.02 -10.56
CA ALA A 86 14.93 -0.51 -10.89
C ALA A 86 15.24 -0.41 -12.39
N ASP A 87 14.25 -0.62 -13.26
CA ASP A 87 14.38 -0.42 -14.70
C ASP A 87 14.52 1.07 -15.03
N LEU A 88 13.70 1.93 -14.40
CA LEU A 88 13.80 3.38 -14.57
C LEU A 88 15.14 3.94 -14.10
N ALA A 89 15.71 3.40 -13.01
CA ALA A 89 17.02 3.80 -12.52
C ALA A 89 18.20 3.34 -13.40
N GLN A 90 18.01 2.35 -14.29
CA GLN A 90 19.01 1.88 -15.23
C GLN A 90 18.99 2.64 -16.58
N GLU A 91 17.90 3.34 -16.88
CA GLU A 91 17.75 4.11 -18.12
C GLU A 91 18.38 5.53 -18.05
N TYR A 92 18.87 5.95 -16.87
CA TYR A 92 19.58 7.22 -16.62
C TYR A 92 21.03 7.02 -16.19
#